data_AF-A0A7C7GSI1-F1
#
_entry.id   AF-A0A7C7GSI1-F1
#
_cell.length_a   1.000
_cell.length_b   1.000
_cell.length_c   1.000
_cell.angle_alpha   90.00
_cell.angle_beta   90.00
_cell.angle_gamma   90.00
#
_symmetry.space_group_name_H-M   'P 1'
#
loop_
_entity.id
_entity.type
_entity.pdbx_description
1 polymer ?
#
loop_
_entity_poly.entity_id
_entity_poly.type
_entity_poly.pdbx_seq_one_letter_code
_entity_poly.pdbx_strand_id
1 'polypeptide(L)'
;MSTSLPRVFLPANTWVDLYAATGIVAGTQLIIQNTGSDEVILVESATAPETNSTGFNLLPARDFFTNAAANVGGWAFSKQGSSLQVEEV
;
A
#
# COMPACT_ATOMS: atom_id res chain seq x y z
N MET A 1 -11.35 3.38 19.17
CA MET A 1 -9.95 3.13 19.59
C MET A 1 -9.07 3.49 18.41
N SER A 2 -7.98 4.22 18.59
CA SER A 2 -7.05 4.48 17.49
C SER A 2 -6.25 3.20 17.27
N THR A 3 -6.70 2.37 16.33
CA THR A 3 -6.04 1.14 15.87
C THR A 3 -4.97 1.42 14.82
N SER A 4 -4.58 2.70 14.66
CA SER A 4 -3.62 3.14 13.65
C SER A 4 -2.31 2.35 13.80
N LEU A 5 -2.11 1.38 12.92
CA LEU A 5 -0.88 0.61 12.81
C LEU A 5 0.28 1.56 12.51
N PRO A 6 1.53 1.17 12.84
CA PRO A 6 2.69 1.98 12.50
C PRO A 6 2.70 2.31 11.01
N ARG A 7 3.06 3.55 10.69
CA ARG A 7 3.18 4.00 9.30
C ARG A 7 4.16 3.12 8.53
N VAL A 8 3.74 2.66 7.37
CA VAL A 8 4.58 1.93 6.44
C VAL A 8 5.42 2.93 5.67
N PHE A 9 6.74 2.86 5.85
CA PHE A 9 7.67 3.67 5.08
C PHE A 9 7.94 3.01 3.73
N LEU A 10 7.77 3.77 2.66
CA LEU A 10 8.12 3.35 1.30
C LEU A 10 9.47 3.95 0.93
N PRO A 11 10.53 3.13 0.76
CA PRO A 11 11.76 3.60 0.17
C PRO A 11 11.55 3.97 -1.31
N ALA A 12 12.37 4.90 -1.78
CA ALA A 12 12.34 5.33 -3.18
C ALA A 12 12.67 4.16 -4.12
N ASN A 13 11.93 4.07 -5.23
CA ASN A 13 12.09 3.08 -6.30
C ASN A 13 12.06 1.62 -5.83
N THR A 14 11.30 1.33 -4.78
CA THR A 14 11.21 -0.02 -4.20
C THR A 14 9.76 -0.41 -3.96
N TRP A 15 9.41 -1.65 -4.30
CA TRP A 15 8.12 -2.26 -3.96
C TRP A 15 8.14 -2.76 -2.52
N VAL A 16 7.14 -2.38 -1.74
CA VAL A 16 6.95 -2.83 -0.35
C VAL A 16 5.63 -3.57 -0.25
N ASP A 17 5.68 -4.74 0.38
CA ASP A 17 4.50 -5.52 0.73
C ASP A 17 3.84 -4.90 1.98
N LEU A 18 2.62 -4.41 1.82
CA LEU A 18 1.86 -3.77 2.89
C LEU A 18 1.41 -4.78 3.96
N TYR A 19 1.07 -6.01 3.59
CA TYR A 19 0.66 -7.04 4.55
C TYR A 19 1.85 -7.48 5.39
N ALA A 20 3.01 -7.70 4.76
CA ALA A 20 4.23 -8.02 5.49
C ALA A 20 4.72 -6.86 6.38
N ALA A 21 4.60 -5.61 5.90
CA ALA A 21 5.04 -4.44 6.65
C ALA A 21 4.13 -4.11 7.85
N THR A 22 2.83 -4.40 7.75
CA THR A 22 1.85 -4.12 8.81
C THR A 22 1.61 -5.31 9.73
N GLY A 23 1.89 -6.53 9.26
CA GLY A 23 1.54 -7.77 9.95
C GLY A 23 0.08 -8.18 9.77
N ILE A 24 -0.69 -7.49 8.92
CA ILE A 24 -2.07 -7.88 8.60
C ILE A 24 -2.04 -9.16 7.74
N VAL A 25 -3.00 -10.05 7.98
CA VAL A 25 -3.13 -11.29 7.19
C VAL A 25 -3.58 -10.97 5.77
N ALA A 26 -2.90 -11.53 4.77
CA ALA A 26 -3.33 -11.42 3.37
C ALA A 26 -4.76 -11.95 3.20
N GLY A 27 -5.60 -11.18 2.50
CA GLY A 27 -7.03 -11.45 2.37
C GLY A 27 -7.92 -10.55 3.22
N THR A 28 -7.37 -9.88 4.24
CA THR A 28 -8.09 -8.84 4.98
C THR A 28 -8.21 -7.57 4.14
N GLN A 29 -9.38 -6.93 4.19
CA GLN A 29 -9.57 -5.67 3.50
C GLN A 29 -8.76 -4.56 4.22
N LEU A 30 -8.06 -3.74 3.43
CA LEU A 30 -7.16 -2.69 3.88
C LEU A 30 -7.64 -1.33 3.40
N ILE A 31 -7.61 -0.35 4.31
CA ILE A 31 -7.64 1.07 3.99
C ILE A 31 -6.20 1.57 4.00
N ILE A 32 -5.76 2.11 2.88
CA ILE A 32 -4.41 2.61 2.65
C ILE A 32 -4.51 4.11 2.43
N GLN A 33 -4.06 4.89 3.39
CA GLN A 33 -4.00 6.34 3.31
C GLN A 33 -2.57 6.79 3.00
N ASN A 34 -2.43 7.64 1.99
CA ASN A 34 -1.16 8.27 1.69
C ASN A 34 -0.97 9.51 2.55
N THR A 35 -0.13 9.38 3.59
CA THR A 35 0.21 10.49 4.48
C THR A 35 1.42 11.30 4.01
N GLY A 36 2.08 10.85 2.93
CA GLY A 36 3.20 11.54 2.32
C GLY A 36 2.79 12.65 1.35
N SER A 37 3.80 13.31 0.79
CA SER A 37 3.67 14.38 -0.21
C SER A 37 3.66 13.88 -1.65
N ASP A 38 4.10 12.65 -1.87
CA ASP A 38 4.27 12.07 -3.20
C ASP A 38 3.18 11.04 -3.49
N GLU A 39 2.82 10.92 -4.78
CA GLU A 39 1.95 9.86 -5.24
C GLU A 39 2.59 8.48 -5.01
N VAL A 40 1.74 7.52 -4.70
CA VAL A 40 2.12 6.13 -4.48
C VAL A 40 1.37 5.26 -5.47
N ILE A 41 2.06 4.29 -6.04
CA ILE A 41 1.47 3.28 -6.90
C ILE A 41 1.11 2.08 -6.02
N LEU A 42 -0.14 1.63 -6.10
CA LEU A 42 -0.66 0.46 -5.44
C LEU A 42 -0.97 -0.64 -6.46
N VAL A 43 -0.67 -1.88 -6.09
CA VAL A 43 -0.97 -3.07 -6.88
C VAL A 43 -1.52 -4.16 -6.00
N GLU A 44 -2.59 -4.78 -6.47
CA GLU A 44 -3.20 -5.94 -5.86
C GLU A 44 -2.61 -7.21 -6.51
N SER A 45 -1.68 -7.88 -5.82
CA SER A 45 -0.99 -9.06 -6.37
C SER A 45 -0.40 -9.90 -5.24
N ALA A 46 -0.45 -11.23 -5.39
CA ALA A 46 0.16 -12.17 -4.46
C ALA A 46 1.71 -12.12 -4.49
N THR A 47 2.29 -11.65 -5.59
CA THR A 47 3.75 -11.53 -5.77
C THR A 47 4.14 -10.11 -6.12
N ALA A 48 5.39 -9.74 -5.81
CA ALA A 48 5.95 -8.43 -6.17
C ALA A 48 5.75 -8.16 -7.67
N PRO A 49 5.09 -7.05 -8.04
CA PRO A 49 4.89 -6.72 -9.45
C PRO A 49 6.20 -6.29 -10.10
N GLU A 50 6.38 -6.66 -11.36
CA GLU A 50 7.48 -6.15 -12.17
C GLU A 50 7.27 -4.65 -12.45
N THR A 51 8.36 -3.90 -12.59
CA THR A 51 8.36 -2.44 -12.78
C THR A 51 7.52 -1.97 -13.97
N ASN A 52 7.23 -2.86 -14.93
CA ASN A 52 6.43 -2.60 -16.13
C ASN A 52 5.08 -3.37 -16.16
N SER A 53 4.57 -3.81 -15.00
CA SER A 53 3.25 -4.45 -14.94
C SER A 53 2.14 -3.50 -15.45
N THR A 54 0.96 -4.03 -15.78
CA THR A 54 -0.22 -3.22 -16.13
C THR A 54 -1.29 -3.47 -15.07
N GLY A 55 -2.05 -2.45 -14.68
CA GLY A 55 -3.03 -2.55 -13.59
C GLY A 55 -2.60 -1.89 -12.27
N PHE A 56 -1.98 -0.71 -12.36
CA PHE A 56 -1.59 0.11 -11.21
C PHE A 56 -2.75 1.01 -10.77
N ASN A 57 -3.00 1.07 -9.47
CA ASN A 57 -3.84 2.09 -8.86
C ASN A 57 -2.94 3.23 -8.37
N LEU A 58 -3.13 4.43 -8.91
CA LEU A 58 -2.41 5.62 -8.44
C LEU A 58 -3.15 6.18 -7.22
N LEU A 59 -2.43 6.31 -6.12
CA LEU A 59 -2.90 6.93 -4.89
C LEU A 59 -2.24 8.31 -4.71
N PRO A 60 -2.96 9.41 -4.98
CA PRO A 60 -2.46 10.75 -4.77
C PRO A 60 -2.04 11.01 -3.32
N ALA A 61 -1.21 12.02 -3.12
CA ALA A 61 -0.85 12.49 -1.78
C ALA A 61 -2.09 12.95 -1.01
N ARG A 62 -2.16 12.61 0.28
CA ARG A 62 -3.27 12.94 1.20
C ARG A 62 -4.61 12.30 0.87
N ASP A 63 -4.63 11.33 -0.03
CA ASP A 63 -5.82 10.59 -0.38
C ASP A 63 -5.79 9.18 0.24
N PHE A 64 -6.91 8.47 0.16
CA PHE A 64 -7.02 7.10 0.64
C PHE A 64 -7.53 6.16 -0.46
N PHE A 65 -7.06 4.92 -0.41
CA PHE A 65 -7.49 3.83 -1.26
C PHE A 65 -7.98 2.69 -0.39
N THR A 66 -9.00 1.98 -0.84
CA THR A 66 -9.44 0.75 -0.18
C THR A 66 -9.29 -0.39 -1.15
N ASN A 67 -8.64 -1.46 -0.72
CA ASN A 67 -8.45 -2.64 -1.55
C ASN A 67 -9.76 -3.45 -1.69
N ALA A 68 -9.79 -4.37 -2.65
CA ALA A 68 -10.90 -5.32 -2.76
C ALA A 68 -10.93 -6.28 -1.56
N ALA A 69 -12.12 -6.72 -1.16
CA ALA A 69 -12.27 -7.79 -0.18
C ALA A 69 -11.63 -9.10 -0.69
N ALA A 70 -11.01 -9.87 0.20
CA ALA A 70 -10.28 -11.10 -0.13
C ALA A 70 -9.08 -10.91 -1.07
N ASN A 71 -8.47 -9.72 -1.05
CA ASN A 71 -7.31 -9.44 -1.88
C ASN A 71 -6.09 -10.26 -1.45
N VAL A 72 -5.47 -10.95 -2.41
CA VAL A 72 -4.38 -11.92 -2.21
C VAL A 72 -3.02 -11.29 -1.89
N GLY A 73 -2.87 -9.97 -2.03
CA GLY A 73 -1.66 -9.25 -1.66
C GLY A 73 -1.70 -7.79 -2.10
N GLY A 74 -0.88 -6.96 -1.47
CA GLY A 74 -0.97 -5.51 -1.56
C GLY A 74 0.42 -4.91 -1.58
N TRP A 75 0.84 -4.46 -2.76
CA TRP A 75 2.15 -3.88 -2.99
C TRP A 75 2.03 -2.39 -3.20
N ALA A 76 2.93 -1.65 -2.57
CA ALA A 76 3.03 -0.21 -2.71
C ALA A 76 4.41 0.19 -3.23
N PHE A 77 4.46 1.17 -4.10
CA PHE A 77 5.69 1.69 -4.70
C PHE A 77 5.66 3.21 -4.73
N SER A 78 6.77 3.82 -4.33
CA SER A 78 6.97 5.27 -4.46
C SER A 78 8.23 5.56 -5.25
N LYS A 79 8.16 6.56 -6.15
CA LYS A 79 9.32 7.02 -6.91
C LYS A 79 10.32 7.80 -6.03
N GLN A 80 9.82 8.64 -5.13
CA GLN A 80 10.64 9.53 -4.29
C GLN A 80 10.76 9.06 -2.84
N GLY A 81 9.94 8.07 -2.45
CA GLY A 81 9.76 7.64 -1.09
C GLY A 81 8.56 8.36 -0.46
N SER A 82 7.76 7.62 0.30
CA SER A 82 6.54 8.15 0.90
C SER A 82 6.20 7.40 2.20
N SER A 83 5.14 7.81 2.87
CA SER A 83 4.64 7.18 4.07
C SER A 83 3.17 6.87 3.94
N LEU A 84 2.83 5.59 4.07
CA LEU A 84 1.45 5.13 4.07
C LEU A 84 1.00 4.83 5.49
N GLN A 85 -0.23 5.18 5.80
CA GLN A 85 -0.95 4.66 6.94
C GLN A 85 -1.89 3.57 6.43
N VAL A 86 -1.77 2.37 6.99
CA VAL A 86 -2.56 1.22 6.57
C VAL A 86 -3.36 0.71 7.76
N GLU A 87 -4.64 0.47 7.56
CA GLU A 87 -5.57 0.01 8.59
C GLU A 87 -6.41 -1.14 8.04
N GLU A 88 -6.74 -2.12 8.89
CA GLU A 88 -7.69 -3.19 8.55
C GLU A 88 -9.14 -2.72 8.68
N VAL A 89 -10.03 -3.29 7.85
CA VAL A 89 -11.48 -3.04 7.86
C VAL A 89 -12.23 -4.20 8.50
#